data_AF-G3BKI0-F1
#
_entry.id   AF-G3BKI0-F1
#
_cell.length_a   1.000
_cell.length_b   1.000
_cell.length_c   1.000
_cell.angle_alpha   90.00
_cell.angle_beta   90.00
_cell.angle_gamma   90.00
#
_symmetry.space_group_name_H-M   'P 1'
#
loop_
_entity.id
_entity.type
_entity.pdbx_description
1 polymer ?
#
loop_
_entity_poly.entity_id
_entity_poly.type
_entity_poly.pdbx_seq_one_letter_code
_entity_poly.pdbx_strand_id
1 'polypeptide(L)'
;QKYPRISQVQIELKRGYNQTEMNRFRYDVVLYLDQPQTLVTQWQWLDWQVEKLNLKTIQNILNTQEPDLLGIENIPNIRLISKMVLLEKIPEFEGTIKQLKAILSQMEIGINPE
;
A
#
# COMPACT_ATOMS: atom_id res chain seq x y z
N GLN A 1 7.17 -3.46 -27.16
CA GLN A 1 6.31 -2.66 -26.27
C GLN A 1 5.01 -2.31 -27.02
N LYS A 2 3.83 -2.61 -26.44
CA LYS A 2 2.53 -2.54 -27.15
C LYS A 2 2.01 -1.10 -27.39
N TYR A 3 2.47 -0.13 -26.60
CA TYR A 3 2.10 1.29 -26.72
C TYR A 3 3.35 2.18 -26.62
N PRO A 4 3.97 2.56 -27.74
CA PRO A 4 5.28 3.22 -27.75
C PRO A 4 5.24 4.68 -27.25
N ARG A 5 4.07 5.32 -27.25
CA ARG A 5 3.90 6.71 -26.82
C ARG A 5 3.77 6.89 -25.31
N ILE A 6 3.47 5.81 -24.58
CA ILE A 6 3.36 5.86 -23.11
C ILE A 6 4.78 5.87 -22.54
N SER A 7 5.22 7.02 -22.03
CA SER A 7 6.55 7.20 -21.44
C SER A 7 6.60 6.89 -19.95
N GLN A 8 5.49 7.13 -19.23
CA GLN A 8 5.36 6.81 -17.81
C GLN A 8 3.90 6.48 -17.45
N VAL A 9 3.73 5.57 -16.50
CA VAL A 9 2.44 5.23 -15.88
C VAL A 9 2.54 5.52 -14.39
N GLN A 10 1.66 6.36 -13.88
CA GLN A 10 1.53 6.64 -12.45
C GLN A 10 0.21 6.06 -11.94
N ILE A 11 0.30 5.28 -10.87
CA ILE A 11 -0.84 4.62 -10.23
C ILE A 11 -1.03 5.28 -8.87
N GLU A 12 -2.23 5.77 -8.59
CA GLU A 12 -2.54 6.45 -7.34
C GLU A 12 -3.71 5.78 -6.63
N LEU A 13 -3.52 5.45 -5.35
CA LEU A 13 -4.61 4.96 -4.52
C LEU A 13 -5.67 6.06 -4.35
N LYS A 14 -6.94 5.68 -4.31
CA LYS A 14 -8.03 6.62 -4.03
C LYS A 14 -7.86 7.26 -2.65
N ARG A 15 -8.07 8.58 -2.59
CA ARG A 15 -7.91 9.37 -1.37
C ARG A 15 -9.18 9.42 -0.50
N GLY A 16 -9.02 9.77 0.76
CA GLY A 16 -10.03 9.93 1.82
C GLY A 16 -9.95 8.88 2.95
N TYR A 17 -10.30 9.33 4.17
CA TYR A 17 -10.30 8.53 5.39
C TYR A 17 -11.42 7.47 5.46
N ASN A 18 -12.50 7.67 4.69
CA ASN A 18 -13.64 6.77 4.71
C ASN A 18 -13.29 5.42 4.08
N GLN A 19 -13.60 4.33 4.78
CA GLN A 19 -13.40 2.98 4.27
C GLN A 19 -14.58 2.56 3.36
N THR A 20 -14.70 3.18 2.19
CA THR A 20 -15.70 2.81 1.16
C THR A 20 -15.15 1.76 0.20
N GLU A 21 -16.00 1.21 -0.69
CA GLU A 21 -15.51 0.38 -1.82
C GLU A 21 -14.56 1.18 -2.71
N MET A 22 -14.93 2.44 -3.03
CA MET A 22 -14.10 3.35 -3.84
C MET A 22 -12.68 3.49 -3.27
N ASN A 23 -12.54 3.72 -1.97
CA ASN A 23 -11.22 3.98 -1.35
C ASN A 23 -10.42 2.70 -1.05
N ARG A 24 -11.07 1.53 -1.11
CA ARG A 24 -10.45 0.23 -0.84
C ARG A 24 -9.97 -0.47 -2.11
N PHE A 25 -10.75 -0.41 -3.17
CA PHE A 25 -10.59 -1.33 -4.31
C PHE A 25 -10.47 -0.63 -5.66
N ARG A 26 -10.47 0.70 -5.68
CA ARG A 26 -10.26 1.50 -6.90
C ARG A 26 -9.00 2.34 -6.75
N TYR A 27 -8.42 2.68 -7.90
CA TYR A 27 -7.24 3.53 -8.03
C TYR A 27 -7.39 4.37 -9.29
N ASP A 28 -6.64 5.46 -9.36
CA ASP A 28 -6.51 6.28 -10.55
C ASP A 28 -5.21 5.95 -11.29
N VAL A 29 -5.23 6.15 -12.60
CA VAL A 29 -4.04 5.98 -13.46
C VAL A 29 -3.85 7.24 -14.29
N VAL A 30 -2.64 7.79 -14.22
CA VAL A 30 -2.19 8.88 -15.08
C VAL A 30 -1.18 8.33 -16.08
N LEU A 31 -1.46 8.53 -17.37
CA LEU A 31 -0.58 8.16 -18.47
C LEU A 31 0.13 9.41 -18.98
N TYR A 32 1.45 9.42 -18.84
CA TYR A 32 2.28 10.46 -19.46
C TYR A 32 2.68 9.98 -20.85
N LEU A 33 2.43 10.84 -21.84
CA LEU A 33 2.68 10.56 -23.25
C LEU A 33 3.80 11.44 -23.77
N ASP A 34 4.68 10.84 -24.59
CA ASP A 34 5.70 11.54 -25.36
C ASP A 34 6.62 12.45 -24.50
N GLN A 35 6.73 12.20 -23.19
CA GLN A 35 7.60 12.94 -22.27
C GLN A 35 9.01 12.36 -22.26
N PRO A 36 10.07 13.19 -22.09
CA PRO A 36 11.42 12.70 -21.86
C PRO A 36 11.40 11.81 -20.62
N GLN A 37 11.80 10.55 -20.78
CA GLN A 37 11.81 9.61 -19.68
C GLN A 37 13.00 9.92 -18.80
N THR A 38 12.77 10.47 -17.60
CA THR A 38 13.82 10.53 -16.59
C THR A 38 14.13 9.09 -16.20
N LEU A 39 15.29 8.59 -16.63
CA LEU A 39 15.76 7.25 -16.26
C LEU A 39 16.15 7.29 -14.78
N VAL A 40 15.15 7.09 -13.94
CA VAL A 40 15.31 6.80 -12.53
C VAL A 40 15.87 5.40 -12.42
N THR A 41 17.17 5.27 -12.16
CA THR A 41 17.87 3.99 -12.29
C THR A 41 18.08 3.25 -10.98
N GLN A 42 18.02 3.92 -9.81
CA GLN A 42 18.32 3.27 -8.54
C GLN A 42 17.35 3.71 -7.44
N TRP A 43 16.37 2.86 -7.18
CA TRP A 43 15.54 2.94 -5.98
C TRP A 43 16.21 2.16 -4.86
N GLN A 44 16.31 2.75 -3.67
CA GLN A 44 16.52 1.98 -2.45
C GLN A 44 15.16 1.41 -2.02
N TRP A 45 14.99 0.10 -2.13
CA TRP A 45 13.78 -0.58 -1.65
C TRP A 45 14.00 -1.12 -0.25
N LEU A 46 13.04 -0.86 0.64
CA LEU A 46 12.96 -1.44 1.97
C LEU A 46 11.63 -2.13 2.15
N ASP A 47 11.61 -3.22 2.89
CA ASP A 47 10.38 -3.87 3.31
C ASP A 47 9.88 -3.30 4.65
N TRP A 48 8.57 -3.15 4.80
CA TRP A 48 8.01 -2.58 6.02
C TRP A 48 8.27 -3.46 7.26
N GLN A 49 8.16 -4.77 7.12
CA GLN A 49 8.20 -5.72 8.23
C GLN A 49 9.63 -6.17 8.55
N VAL A 50 10.44 -6.47 7.53
CA VAL A 50 11.81 -6.98 7.70
C VAL A 50 12.70 -5.91 8.38
N GLU A 51 12.58 -4.66 7.96
CA GLU A 51 13.32 -3.51 8.48
C GLU A 51 12.63 -2.88 9.70
N LYS A 52 11.48 -3.43 10.11
CA LYS A 52 10.68 -2.98 11.26
C LYS A 52 10.37 -1.48 11.17
N LEU A 53 9.94 -1.05 9.99
CA LEU A 53 9.70 0.34 9.70
C LEU A 53 8.52 0.89 10.48
N ASN A 54 8.62 2.17 10.77
CA ASN A 54 7.57 3.03 11.27
C ASN A 54 7.91 4.47 10.90
N LEU A 55 7.01 5.41 11.17
CA LEU A 55 7.22 6.82 10.78
C LEU A 55 8.53 7.40 11.33
N LYS A 56 8.92 7.03 12.56
CA LYS A 56 10.16 7.52 13.17
C LYS A 56 11.40 6.95 12.48
N THR A 57 11.42 5.67 12.14
CA THR A 57 12.58 5.08 11.46
C THR A 57 12.70 5.58 10.03
N ILE A 58 11.58 5.76 9.33
CA ILE A 58 11.56 6.37 7.98
C ILE A 58 12.12 7.79 8.04
N GLN A 59 11.64 8.60 8.99
CA GLN A 59 12.18 9.96 9.18
C GLN A 59 13.70 9.95 9.42
N ASN A 60 14.18 9.02 10.23
CA ASN A 60 15.63 8.89 10.47
C ASN A 60 16.39 8.49 9.20
N ILE A 61 15.88 7.55 8.41
CA ILE A 61 16.48 7.14 7.13
C ILE A 61 16.59 8.36 6.20
N LEU A 62 15.50 9.10 6.04
CA LEU A 62 15.47 10.29 5.19
C LEU A 62 16.48 11.35 5.62
N ASN A 63 16.66 11.55 6.93
CA ASN A 63 17.58 12.57 7.47
C ASN A 63 19.05 12.12 7.54
N THR A 64 19.34 10.82 7.55
CA THR A 64 20.69 10.31 7.81
C THR A 64 21.34 9.69 6.58
N GLN A 65 20.54 9.01 5.75
CA GLN A 65 21.01 8.35 4.54
C GLN A 65 20.76 9.22 3.30
N GLU A 66 19.85 10.20 3.39
CA GLU A 66 19.48 11.12 2.31
C GLU A 66 19.35 10.40 0.94
N PRO A 67 18.55 9.32 0.85
CA PRO A 67 18.48 8.55 -0.39
C PRO A 67 17.85 9.42 -1.48
N ASP A 68 18.42 9.38 -2.69
CA ASP A 68 17.85 10.06 -3.85
C ASP A 68 16.40 9.61 -4.08
N LEU A 69 16.15 8.30 -3.92
CA LEU A 69 14.83 7.69 -4.05
C LEU A 69 14.66 6.51 -3.11
N LEU A 70 13.58 6.55 -2.34
CA LEU A 70 13.21 5.53 -1.38
C LEU A 70 11.85 4.91 -1.76
N GLY A 71 11.85 3.60 -1.98
CA GLY A 71 10.64 2.79 -2.11
C GLY A 71 10.45 1.96 -0.84
N ILE A 72 9.21 1.89 -0.35
CA ILE A 72 8.86 1.02 0.78
C ILE A 72 7.74 0.09 0.32
N GLU A 73 8.00 -1.21 0.44
CA GLU A 73 7.04 -2.25 0.07
C GLU A 73 6.41 -2.94 1.29
N ASN A 74 5.35 -3.69 1.04
CA ASN A 74 4.63 -4.47 2.04
C ASN A 74 4.10 -3.67 3.25
N ILE A 75 3.80 -2.38 3.04
CA ILE A 75 3.13 -1.53 4.04
C ILE A 75 1.72 -2.09 4.31
N PRO A 76 1.38 -2.47 5.55
CA PRO A 76 0.06 -2.98 5.87
C PRO A 76 -1.01 -1.90 5.68
N ASN A 77 -1.88 -2.05 4.68
CA ASN A 77 -2.93 -1.08 4.40
C ASN A 77 -4.14 -1.29 5.31
N ILE A 78 -4.37 -0.40 6.27
CA ILE A 78 -5.45 -0.54 7.27
C ILE A 78 -6.84 -0.66 6.63
N ARG A 79 -7.03 -0.16 5.41
CA ARG A 79 -8.30 -0.26 4.68
C ARG A 79 -8.62 -1.70 4.27
N LEU A 80 -7.63 -2.59 4.17
CA LEU A 80 -7.78 -3.93 3.62
C LEU A 80 -7.51 -5.07 4.61
N ILE A 81 -6.79 -4.83 5.71
CA ILE A 81 -6.33 -5.89 6.62
C ILE A 81 -7.47 -6.77 7.13
N SER A 82 -8.55 -6.18 7.65
CA SER A 82 -9.71 -6.96 8.12
C SER A 82 -10.38 -7.79 7.02
N LYS A 83 -10.26 -7.39 5.75
CA LYS A 83 -10.81 -8.13 4.61
C LYS A 83 -9.90 -9.26 4.16
N MET A 84 -8.58 -9.05 4.19
CA MET A 84 -7.61 -10.09 3.89
C MET A 84 -7.68 -11.22 4.92
N VAL A 85 -7.71 -10.89 6.21
CA VAL A 85 -7.88 -11.91 7.26
C VAL A 85 -9.22 -12.63 7.13
N LEU A 86 -10.30 -11.92 6.83
CA LEU A 86 -11.59 -12.55 6.60
C LEU A 86 -11.51 -13.56 5.45
N LEU A 87 -10.88 -13.19 4.34
CA LEU A 87 -10.71 -14.06 3.17
C LEU A 87 -9.91 -15.31 3.51
N GLU A 88 -8.85 -15.18 4.32
CA GLU A 88 -8.03 -16.30 4.77
C GLU A 88 -8.79 -17.21 5.74
N LYS A 89 -9.57 -16.65 6.67
CA LYS A 89 -10.24 -17.42 7.73
C LYS A 89 -11.55 -18.05 7.30
N ILE A 90 -12.27 -17.47 6.35
CA ILE A 90 -13.63 -17.93 5.99
C ILE A 90 -13.73 -19.41 5.58
N PRO A 91 -12.74 -20.04 4.90
CA PRO A 91 -12.88 -21.43 4.47
C PRO A 91 -12.87 -22.43 5.63
N GLU A 92 -12.19 -22.08 6.74
CA GLU A 92 -11.96 -22.97 7.89
C GLU A 92 -12.70 -22.48 9.15
N PHE A 93 -13.46 -21.39 9.07
CA PHE A 93 -14.08 -20.79 10.23
C PHE A 93 -15.36 -21.53 10.66
N GLU A 94 -15.29 -22.20 11.81
CA GLU A 94 -16.46 -22.75 12.49
C GLU A 94 -16.96 -21.77 13.56
N GLY A 95 -18.17 -21.26 13.40
CA GLY A 95 -18.78 -20.37 14.36
C GLY A 95 -19.85 -19.45 13.77
N THR A 96 -20.28 -18.50 14.58
CA THR A 96 -21.29 -17.51 14.20
C THR A 96 -20.64 -16.29 13.56
N ILE A 97 -21.40 -15.58 12.71
CA ILE A 97 -21.01 -14.27 12.15
C ILE A 97 -20.62 -13.28 13.27
N LYS A 98 -21.25 -13.37 14.44
CA LYS A 98 -20.93 -12.51 15.60
C LYS A 98 -19.51 -12.75 16.10
N GLN A 99 -19.10 -14.01 16.24
CA GLN A 99 -17.73 -14.37 16.66
C GLN A 99 -16.71 -13.92 15.62
N LEU A 100 -17.01 -14.12 14.33
CA LEU A 100 -16.14 -13.68 13.24
C LEU A 100 -15.91 -12.16 13.25
N LYS A 101 -16.97 -11.36 13.43
CA LYS A 101 -16.87 -9.91 13.54
C LYS A 101 -16.00 -9.46 14.73
N ALA A 102 -16.09 -10.16 15.87
CA ALA A 102 -15.28 -9.84 17.05
C ALA A 102 -13.78 -10.08 16.82
N ILE A 103 -13.42 -11.15 16.10
CA ILE A 103 -12.02 -11.42 15.71
C ILE A 103 -11.50 -10.30 14.79
N LEU A 104 -12.29 -9.91 13.79
CA LEU A 104 -11.88 -8.90 12.82
C LEU A 104 -11.72 -7.49 13.40
N SER A 105 -12.50 -7.13 14.43
CA SER A 105 -12.38 -5.83 15.08
C SER A 105 -11.07 -5.63 15.86
N GLN A 106 -10.34 -6.72 16.17
CA GLN A 106 -9.07 -6.64 16.90
C GLN A 106 -7.86 -6.41 16.00
N MET A 107 -8.05 -6.35 14.67
CA MET A 107 -6.97 -6.37 13.69
C MET A 107 -6.64 -4.99 13.05
N GLU A 108 -6.86 -3.90 13.79
CA GLU A 108 -6.51 -2.54 13.33
C GLU A 108 -5.01 -2.24 13.41
N ILE A 109 -4.17 -3.09 12.83
CA ILE A 109 -2.71 -2.89 12.81
C ILE A 109 -2.27 -2.59 11.38
N GLY A 110 -2.26 -1.32 10.99
CA GLY A 110 -1.75 -0.90 9.70
C GLY A 110 -1.66 0.61 9.55
N ILE A 111 -1.19 1.06 8.39
CA ILE A 111 -1.07 2.47 8.02
C ILE A 111 -2.27 2.87 7.16
N ASN A 112 -2.82 4.06 7.43
CA ASN A 112 -3.78 4.68 6.55
C ASN A 112 -3.04 5.34 5.37
N PRO A 113 -3.37 5.01 4.11
CA PRO A 113 -2.79 5.68 2.95
C PRO A 113 -3.12 7.17 2.78
N GLU A 114 -3.85 7.80 3.72
CA GLU A 114 -4.10 9.25 3.72
C GLU A 114 -3.00 10.06 4.41
#